data_AF-A0AAW2WP01-F1
#
_entry.id   AF-A0AAW2WP01-F1
#
_cell.length_a   1.000
_cell.length_b   1.000
_cell.length_c   1.000
_cell.angle_alpha   90.00
_cell.angle_beta   90.00
_cell.angle_gamma   90.00
#
_symmetry.space_group_name_H-M   'P 1'
#
loop_
_entity.id
_entity.type
_entity.pdbx_description
1 polymer ?
#
loop_
_entity_poly.entity_id
_entity_poly.type
_entity_poly.pdbx_seq_one_letter_code
_entity_poly.pdbx_strand_id
1 'polypeptide(L)' 'MTRERNPLVVSRVVGDVLDAFTSTVELRVYSDGRMVCNGCNFRPSQVLAQPRVEIGGNDFRSLYTL' A
#
# COMPACT_ATOMS: atom_id res chain seq x y z
N MET A 1 -7.86 20.14 15.37
CA MET A 1 -7.31 18.79 15.19
C MET A 1 -7.46 18.42 13.72
N THR A 2 -6.36 18.31 12.98
CA THR A 2 -6.39 17.87 11.59
C THR A 2 -6.93 16.44 11.59
N ARG A 3 -8.15 16.24 11.09
CA ARG A 3 -8.72 14.90 10.96
C ARG A 3 -7.91 14.24 9.85
N GLU A 4 -6.89 13.47 10.20
CA GLU A 4 -6.16 12.66 9.23
C GLU A 4 -7.18 11.78 8.51
N ARG A 5 -7.51 12.15 7.28
CA ARG A 5 -8.45 11.40 6.46
C ARG A 5 -7.68 10.25 5.85
N ASN A 6 -8.17 9.02 6.04
CA ASN A 6 -7.58 7.83 5.45
C ASN A 6 -7.48 8.03 3.92
N PRO A 7 -6.26 8.04 3.34
CA PRO A 7 -6.06 8.34 1.93
C PRO A 7 -6.78 7.35 1.02
N LEU A 8 -6.93 6.08 1.41
CA LEU A 8 -7.64 5.06 0.63
C LEU A 8 -9.14 5.32 0.53
N VAL A 9 -9.72 5.98 1.54
CA VAL A 9 -11.13 6.39 1.52
C VAL A 9 -11.31 7.66 0.68
N VAL A 10 -10.40 8.64 0.83
CA VAL A 10 -10.45 9.88 0.05
C VAL A 10 -10.26 9.60 -1.44
N SER A 11 -9.40 8.64 -1.81
CA SER A 11 -9.18 8.21 -3.18
C SER A 11 -10.20 7.20 -3.70
N ARG A 12 -11.21 6.84 -2.89
CA ARG A 12 -12.28 5.86 -3.19
C ARG A 12 -11.83 4.42 -3.46
N VAL A 13 -10.56 4.09 -3.20
CA VAL A 13 -10.08 2.70 -3.28
C VAL A 13 -10.86 1.81 -2.31
N VAL A 14 -11.08 2.28 -1.09
CA VAL A 14 -12.11 1.71 -0.21
C VAL A 14 -13.47 2.21 -0.69
N GLY A 15 -14.35 1.29 -1.04
CA GLY A 15 -15.63 1.55 -1.71
C GLY A 15 -15.63 1.02 -3.15
N ASP A 16 -14.71 1.47 -3.99
CA ASP A 16 -14.66 1.06 -5.41
C ASP A 16 -13.95 -0.29 -5.61
N VAL A 17 -12.94 -0.61 -4.78
CA VAL A 17 -12.11 -1.83 -4.92
C VAL A 17 -12.15 -2.72 -3.69
N LEU A 18 -12.10 -2.12 -2.50
CA LEU A 18 -12.02 -2.84 -1.21
C LEU A 18 -13.18 -2.45 -0.29
N ASP A 19 -13.64 -3.40 0.52
CA ASP A 19 -14.47 -3.08 1.69
C ASP A 19 -13.64 -2.37 2.77
N ALA A 20 -14.33 -1.67 3.68
CA ALA A 20 -13.66 -1.02 4.80
C ALA A 20 -12.98 -2.05 5.71
N PHE A 21 -11.70 -1.81 6.03
CA PHE A 21 -10.90 -2.70 6.86
C PHE A 21 -10.01 -1.92 7.84
N THR A 22 -9.55 -2.59 8.87
CA THR A 22 -8.51 -2.08 9.78
C THR A 22 -7.16 -2.61 9.32
N SER A 23 -6.21 -1.71 9.06
CA SER A 23 -4.83 -2.09 8.72
C SER A 23 -4.15 -2.70 9.95
N THR A 24 -3.73 -3.95 9.85
CA THR A 24 -3.09 -4.72 10.96
C THR A 24 -1.68 -5.20 10.64
N VAL A 25 -1.31 -5.24 9.36
CA VAL A 25 0.00 -5.68 8.87
C VAL A 25 0.60 -4.57 8.03
N GLU A 26 1.85 -4.22 8.33
CA GLU A 26 2.57 -3.21 7.56
C GLU A 26 2.96 -3.75 6.18
N LEU A 27 2.68 -2.97 5.14
CA LEU A 27 3.07 -3.27 3.77
C LEU A 27 3.91 -2.11 3.23
N ARG A 28 5.15 -2.39 2.84
CA ARG A 28 6.03 -1.41 2.19
C ARG A 28 6.35 -1.87 0.78
N VAL A 29 6.11 -1.00 -0.19
CA VAL A 29 6.37 -1.26 -1.61
C VAL A 29 7.37 -0.23 -2.10
N TYR A 30 8.41 -0.70 -2.79
CA TYR A 30 9.45 0.14 -3.37
C TYR A 30 9.53 -0.12 -4.87
N SER A 31 9.40 0.94 -5.67
CA SER A 31 9.59 0.91 -7.12
C SER A 31 10.77 1.79 -7.49
N ASP A 32 11.78 1.22 -8.16
CA ASP A 32 13.01 1.93 -8.54
C ASP A 32 13.69 2.63 -7.34
N GLY A 33 13.75 1.95 -6.20
CA GLY A 33 14.32 2.47 -4.95
C GLY A 33 13.46 3.52 -4.22
N ARG A 34 12.33 3.94 -4.80
CA ARG A 34 11.41 4.92 -4.20
C ARG A 34 10.22 4.22 -3.53
N MET A 35 9.92 4.63 -2.30
CA MET A 35 8.75 4.13 -1.57
C MET A 35 7.45 4.59 -2.24
N VAL A 36 6.51 3.65 -2.40
CA VAL A 36 5.15 3.91 -2.88
C VAL A 36 4.30 4.33 -1.69
N CYS A 37 3.73 5.54 -1.74
CA CYS A 37 2.71 5.99 -0.78
C CYS A 37 1.38 6.20 -1.51
N ASN A 38 0.27 6.12 -0.76
CA ASN A 38 -1.06 6.35 -1.32
C ASN A 38 -1.16 7.74 -2.00
N GLY A 39 -1.58 7.75 -3.27
CA GLY A 39 -1.70 8.97 -4.08
C GLY A 39 -0.40 9.47 -4.71
N CYS A 40 0.73 8.76 -4.56
CA CYS A 40 1.97 9.12 -5.25
C CYS A 40 1.87 8.90 -6.76
N ASN A 41 2.33 9.88 -7.54
CA ASN A 41 2.46 9.74 -8.98
C ASN A 41 3.80 9.08 -9.35
N PHE A 42 3.72 8.11 -10.25
CA PHE A 42 4.86 7.45 -10.88
C PHE A 42 4.72 7.56 -12.40
N ARG A 43 5.83 7.78 -13.09
CA ARG A 43 5.88 7.62 -14.55
C ARG A 43 5.82 6.13 -14.87
N PRO A 44 5.25 5.72 -16.03
CA PRO A 44 5.24 4.31 -16.43
C PRO A 44 6.64 3.67 -16.40
N SER A 45 7.68 4.42 -16.79
CA SER A 45 9.07 3.96 -16.76
C SER A 45 9.59 3.60 -15.36
N GLN A 46 9.01 4.16 -14.30
CA GLN A 46 9.41 3.93 -12.91
C GLN A 46 8.77 2.68 -12.30
N VAL A 47 7.80 2.06 -13.00
CA VAL A 47 7.05 0.87 -12.55
C VAL A 47 7.12 -0.28 -13.56
N LEU A 48 8.11 -0.25 -14.47
CA LEU A 48 8.31 -1.32 -15.46
C LEU A 48 8.83 -2.61 -14.82
N ALA A 49 9.71 -2.48 -13.83
CA ALA A 49 10.27 -3.62 -13.11
C ALA A 49 9.37 -4.02 -11.94
N GLN A 50 9.41 -5.29 -11.57
CA GLN A 50 8.70 -5.77 -10.38
C GLN A 50 9.18 -5.01 -9.14
N PRO A 51 8.27 -4.44 -8.32
CA PRO A 51 8.66 -3.69 -7.13
C PRO A 51 9.17 -4.63 -6.04
N ARG A 52 10.03 -4.11 -5.17
CA ARG A 52 10.40 -4.79 -3.92
C ARG A 52 9.26 -4.61 -2.93
N VAL A 53 8.77 -5.71 -2.38
CA VAL A 53 7.70 -5.71 -1.40
C VAL A 53 8.22 -6.29 -0.09
N GLU A 54 7.97 -5.57 0.99
CA GLU A 54 8.26 -6.00 2.35
C GLU A 54 6.91 -6.08 3.10
N ILE A 55 6.58 -7.28 3.59
CA ILE A 55 5.39 -7.54 4.38
C ILE A 55 5.83 -7.73 5.82
N GLY A 56 5.24 -6.97 6.74
CA GLY A 56 5.47 -7.11 8.17
C GLY A 56 4.73 -8.31 8.77
N GLY A 57 4.37 -8.18 10.05
CA GLY A 57 3.70 -9.23 10.81
C GLY A 57 4.64 -9.86 11.84
N ASN A 58 4.04 -10.39 12.91
CA ASN A 58 4.77 -10.90 14.08
C ASN A 58 4.89 -12.43 14.07
N ASP A 59 4.27 -13.10 13.10
CA ASP A 59 4.26 -14.55 12.98
C ASP A 59 4.78 -14.99 11.61
N PHE A 60 5.93 -15.67 11.62
CA PHE A 60 6.57 -16.20 10.42
C PHE A 60 5.84 -17.39 9.78
N ARG A 61 4.81 -17.95 10.45
CA ARG A 61 3.98 -19.03 9.89
C ARG A 61 2.82 -18.50 9.06
N SER A 62 2.50 -17.22 9.21
CA SER A 62 1.46 -16.57 8.43
C SER A 62 1.93 -16.40 6.99
N LEU A 63 1.14 -16.92 6.05
CA LEU A 63 1.37 -16.78 4.62
C LEU A 63 0.38 -15.75 4.07
N TYR A 64 0.87 -14.83 3.26
CA TYR A 64 0.10 -13.74 2.68
C TYR A 64 0.00 -13.90 1.17
N THR A 65 -1.06 -13.32 0.59
CA THR A 65 -1.22 -13.17 -0.86
C THR A 65 -1.13 -11.68 -1.20
N LEU A 66 -0.48 -11.37 -2.32
CA LEU A 66 -0.35 -10.03 -2.89
C LEU A 66 -0.94 -10.01 -4.30
#